data_AF-Q3B3N4-F1
#
_entry.id   AF-Q3B3N4-F1
#
_cell.length_a   1.000
_cell.length_b   1.000
_cell.length_c   1.000
_cell.angle_alpha   90.00
_cell.angle_beta   90.00
_cell.angle_gamma   90.00
#
_symmetry.space_group_name_H-M   'P 1'
#
loop_
_entity.id
_entity.type
_entity.pdbx_description
1 polymer ?
#
loop_
_entity_poly.entity_id
_entity_poly.type
_entity_poly.pdbx_seq_one_letter_code
_entity_poly.pdbx_strand_id
1 'polypeptide(L)'
;MIRDSVHCAYKHRGVEQLVARRAHNPKVAGSSPVPTTKQKPVLIRGTGFSRFPRWGSRSSWFPPAFLPARFFPFIITSLIIALFLVPGSLIQWARAEAGERLLSGIDSLEVTGCSDLKGLRVGLITNAAARTKSGEQGYRMMLRQGVLLRYLLSPEHGFALDVEAGEKAGGAVLSGSLPVHSLYGASRRPDPSLLREVDILVFDLQDVGVRCYTYISTMKYAMEACSEAGISFMVLDRPNPISPLGRGGFMLEPASTSFVGSLDVPFLHAMTVGEIALFIKKRYCPDLSLRVVKMSGWDRGRFGDQFPGYSFRSPSPNIRSVDGAILYPATVFLEATNVSEGRGTGHPFMQFGAPFIDGEQLALRLNLYALPGVRFKAVRFVPNSSKFKGERCGGVRLQVTDRDVFDPFMTASVILSLLHNRYPQELGIDRQRTFFDRLAGTPRFREMITSGMTPRDIVAESRREAEGFRPLLLYP
;
A
#
# COMPACT_ATOMS: atom_id res chain seq x y z
N MET A 1 -18.01 52.47 -52.05
CA MET A 1 -16.57 52.47 -52.38
C MET A 1 -15.98 51.16 -51.93
N ILE A 2 -15.16 50.59 -52.80
CA ILE A 2 -14.70 49.19 -52.87
C ILE A 2 -13.44 48.98 -52.02
N ARG A 3 -13.31 47.78 -51.43
CA ARG A 3 -12.13 46.87 -51.36
C ARG A 3 -12.17 46.09 -50.04
N ASP A 4 -12.56 44.81 -50.09
CA ASP A 4 -11.72 43.61 -50.36
C ASP A 4 -11.03 43.13 -49.07
N SER A 5 -10.92 41.85 -48.69
CA SER A 5 -11.59 40.59 -49.03
C SER A 5 -10.90 39.47 -48.20
N VAL A 6 -11.60 38.33 -48.06
CA VAL A 6 -11.08 36.94 -47.90
C VAL A 6 -10.72 36.36 -46.51
N HIS A 7 -11.43 35.25 -46.23
CA HIS A 7 -11.22 34.14 -45.28
C HIS A 7 -9.90 33.35 -45.46
N CYS A 8 -9.42 32.63 -44.43
CA CYS A 8 -9.43 31.15 -44.40
C CYS A 8 -8.71 30.58 -43.15
N ALA A 9 -9.23 29.46 -42.66
CA ALA A 9 -8.67 28.58 -41.64
C ALA A 9 -7.74 27.51 -42.25
N TYR A 10 -6.72 27.01 -41.52
CA TYR A 10 -6.47 25.56 -41.23
C TYR A 10 -5.08 25.25 -40.63
N LYS A 11 -5.09 24.21 -39.76
CA LYS A 11 -4.09 23.24 -39.24
C LYS A 11 -2.60 23.24 -39.69
N HIS A 12 -1.68 22.99 -38.75
CA HIS A 12 -0.91 21.73 -38.53
C HIS A 12 0.21 21.94 -37.47
N ARG A 13 0.23 21.19 -36.35
CA ARG A 13 1.16 20.08 -35.99
C ARG A 13 2.61 20.17 -36.54
N GLY A 14 3.58 20.14 -35.61
CA GLY A 14 4.76 19.27 -35.70
C GLY A 14 6.13 19.93 -35.54
N VAL A 15 7.00 19.24 -34.78
CA VAL A 15 8.47 19.40 -34.62
C VAL A 15 8.88 20.39 -33.51
N GLU A 16 9.10 19.95 -32.26
CA GLU A 16 10.19 19.13 -31.71
C GLU A 16 11.59 19.77 -31.71
N GLN A 17 12.28 19.54 -30.57
CA GLN A 17 13.73 19.49 -30.43
C GLN A 17 14.51 20.79 -30.72
N LEU A 18 14.81 21.59 -29.67
CA LEU A 18 16.18 22.12 -29.51
C LEU A 18 16.51 22.84 -28.18
N VAL A 19 15.85 22.62 -27.04
CA VAL A 19 16.24 23.34 -25.80
C VAL A 19 16.16 22.48 -24.55
N ALA A 20 16.95 21.39 -24.49
CA ALA A 20 17.22 20.66 -23.24
C ALA A 20 18.52 19.82 -23.30
N ARG A 21 19.54 20.28 -24.03
CA ARG A 21 20.90 19.70 -23.98
C ARG A 21 21.91 20.80 -23.68
N ARG A 22 22.14 21.07 -22.38
CA ARG A 22 23.38 21.62 -21.82
C ARG A 22 23.19 21.89 -20.32
N ALA A 23 23.46 20.88 -19.49
CA ALA A 23 23.99 21.07 -18.14
C ALA A 23 24.53 19.73 -17.58
N HIS A 24 25.81 19.74 -17.26
CA HIS A 24 26.56 18.84 -16.38
C HIS A 24 26.96 17.41 -16.83
N ASN A 25 28.21 17.32 -17.28
CA ASN A 25 29.09 16.17 -17.06
C ASN A 25 30.50 16.69 -16.76
N PRO A 26 31.10 16.50 -15.58
CA PRO A 26 32.53 16.61 -15.41
C PRO A 26 33.21 15.26 -15.67
N LYS A 27 34.20 15.30 -16.56
CA LYS A 27 35.07 14.19 -16.94
C LYS A 27 35.78 13.60 -15.71
N VAL A 28 35.73 12.28 -15.56
CA VAL A 28 36.77 11.51 -14.86
C VAL A 28 37.39 10.56 -15.87
N ALA A 29 38.70 10.68 -16.05
CA ALA A 29 39.51 9.89 -16.96
C ALA A 29 40.12 8.69 -16.22
N GLY A 30 40.28 7.57 -16.94
CA GLY A 30 41.39 6.64 -16.74
C GLY A 30 41.14 5.40 -15.87
N SER A 31 40.67 4.33 -16.48
CA SER A 31 41.41 3.05 -16.55
C SER A 31 40.61 2.05 -17.41
N SER A 32 41.18 1.71 -18.57
CA SER A 32 40.65 0.67 -19.45
C SER A 32 40.92 -0.73 -18.85
N PRO A 33 40.07 -1.72 -19.14
CA PRO A 33 40.16 -3.07 -18.58
C PRO A 33 41.16 -3.96 -19.34
N VAL A 34 41.72 -4.95 -18.63
CA VAL A 34 42.39 -6.11 -19.23
C VAL A 34 41.39 -7.26 -19.34
N PRO A 35 41.27 -7.96 -20.49
CA PRO A 35 40.38 -9.11 -20.64
C PRO A 35 41.14 -10.43 -20.42
N THR A 36 40.60 -11.33 -19.60
CA THR A 36 41.02 -12.74 -19.44
C THR A 36 39.95 -13.38 -18.54
N THR A 37 39.37 -14.56 -18.75
CA THR A 37 39.53 -15.65 -19.70
C THR A 37 38.25 -16.49 -19.61
N LYS A 38 37.87 -17.17 -20.70
CA LYS A 38 36.81 -18.20 -20.71
C LYS A 38 37.17 -19.35 -19.76
N GLN A 39 36.23 -19.81 -18.93
CA GLN A 39 36.26 -21.17 -18.38
C GLN A 39 34.96 -21.91 -18.74
N LYS A 40 35.15 -23.05 -19.40
CA LYS A 40 34.14 -24.09 -19.67
C LYS A 40 33.88 -24.91 -18.40
N PRO A 41 32.70 -25.52 -18.23
CA PRO A 41 32.42 -26.41 -17.12
C PRO A 41 33.12 -27.76 -17.31
N VAL A 42 33.72 -28.27 -16.22
CA VAL A 42 34.31 -29.61 -16.14
C VAL A 42 33.21 -30.62 -15.79
N LEU A 43 33.06 -31.63 -16.64
CA LEU A 43 32.36 -32.88 -16.36
C LEU A 43 33.19 -33.69 -15.34
N ILE A 44 32.56 -34.20 -14.29
CA ILE A 44 33.06 -35.39 -13.58
C ILE A 44 31.95 -36.46 -13.62
N ARG A 45 32.23 -37.51 -14.38
CA ARG A 45 31.55 -38.81 -14.34
C ARG A 45 32.34 -39.73 -13.40
N GLY A 46 31.64 -40.56 -12.64
CA GLY A 46 32.14 -41.85 -12.16
C GLY A 46 31.61 -42.25 -10.79
N THR A 47 30.59 -43.11 -10.75
CA THR A 47 30.63 -44.50 -10.20
C THR A 47 30.68 -44.55 -8.67
N GLY A 48 29.84 -45.27 -7.93
CA GLY A 48 28.90 -46.37 -8.19
C GLY A 48 28.61 -47.06 -6.84
N PHE A 49 27.74 -48.08 -6.85
CA PHE A 49 27.41 -49.00 -5.75
C PHE A 49 26.56 -48.44 -4.59
N SER A 50 25.58 -49.13 -3.99
CA SER A 50 24.89 -50.39 -4.28
C SER A 50 23.80 -50.63 -3.22
N ARG A 51 22.68 -51.23 -3.64
CA ARG A 51 21.84 -52.22 -2.93
C ARG A 51 21.20 -51.85 -1.57
N PHE A 52 19.87 -51.72 -1.64
CA PHE A 52 18.90 -52.07 -0.60
C PHE A 52 19.00 -53.54 -0.17
N PRO A 53 18.66 -53.86 1.10
CA PRO A 53 18.05 -55.13 1.45
C PRO A 53 16.61 -54.96 1.97
N ARG A 54 15.74 -55.84 1.48
CA ARG A 54 14.42 -56.17 2.02
C ARG A 54 14.54 -56.74 3.44
N TRP A 55 13.60 -56.36 4.30
CA TRP A 55 13.14 -57.13 5.47
C TRP A 55 11.63 -57.33 5.23
N GLY A 56 11.02 -58.52 5.30
CA GLY A 56 11.34 -59.69 6.12
C GLY A 56 10.17 -59.87 7.09
N SER A 57 9.14 -60.60 6.67
CA SER A 57 7.94 -60.92 7.46
C SER A 57 8.28 -61.86 8.62
N ARG A 58 7.79 -61.56 9.83
CA ARG A 58 7.59 -62.54 10.91
C ARG A 58 6.37 -62.22 11.79
N SER A 59 5.53 -63.25 11.90
CA SER A 59 4.53 -63.64 12.91
C SER A 59 4.69 -63.02 14.31
N SER A 60 3.66 -62.40 14.91
CA SER A 60 2.47 -62.96 15.61
C SER A 60 2.76 -63.60 16.97
N TRP A 61 2.48 -62.92 18.09
CA TRP A 61 2.24 -63.51 19.41
C TRP A 61 1.42 -62.54 20.28
N PHE A 62 0.10 -62.74 20.39
CA PHE A 62 -0.71 -62.39 21.57
C PHE A 62 -2.02 -63.23 21.54
N PRO A 63 -2.49 -63.80 22.66
CA PRO A 63 -3.64 -64.70 22.69
C PRO A 63 -4.96 -63.93 22.73
N PRO A 64 -6.09 -64.52 22.29
CA PRO A 64 -7.40 -63.89 22.39
C PRO A 64 -7.99 -64.06 23.79
N ALA A 65 -8.23 -62.95 24.50
CA ALA A 65 -9.08 -62.94 25.67
C ALA A 65 -10.55 -62.91 25.22
N PHE A 66 -11.26 -64.01 25.48
CA PHE A 66 -12.71 -64.09 25.41
C PHE A 66 -13.34 -63.15 26.45
N LEU A 67 -14.20 -62.23 26.01
CA LEU A 67 -15.14 -61.50 26.87
C LEU A 67 -16.57 -61.85 26.42
N PRO A 68 -17.48 -62.23 27.34
CA PRO A 68 -18.80 -62.72 26.99
C PRO A 68 -19.72 -61.60 26.50
N ALA A 69 -20.41 -61.87 25.40
CA ALA A 69 -21.39 -61.00 24.77
C ALA A 69 -22.68 -60.91 25.59
N ARG A 70 -22.72 -60.05 26.63
CA ARG A 70 -23.98 -59.67 27.31
C ARG A 70 -23.99 -58.25 27.88
N PHE A 71 -23.51 -57.22 27.17
CA PHE A 71 -23.75 -55.81 27.54
C PHE A 71 -23.75 -54.84 26.34
N PHE A 72 -24.23 -55.28 25.17
CA PHE A 72 -24.06 -54.52 23.92
C PHE A 72 -25.17 -53.56 23.44
N PRO A 73 -26.36 -53.40 24.07
CA PRO A 73 -27.32 -52.40 23.58
C PRO A 73 -27.33 -51.06 24.34
N PHE A 74 -26.57 -50.90 25.43
CA PHE A 74 -26.61 -49.66 26.22
C PHE A 74 -25.48 -48.66 25.94
N ILE A 75 -24.33 -49.10 25.42
CA ILE A 75 -23.18 -48.21 25.19
C ILE A 75 -23.31 -47.45 23.85
N ILE A 76 -23.92 -48.06 22.83
CA ILE A 76 -24.07 -47.43 21.50
C ILE A 76 -25.15 -46.33 21.53
N THR A 77 -26.21 -46.51 22.31
CA THR A 77 -27.30 -45.53 22.45
C THR A 77 -26.85 -44.29 23.24
N SER A 78 -25.98 -44.45 24.24
CA SER A 78 -25.39 -43.33 24.99
C SER A 78 -24.37 -42.53 24.18
N LEU A 79 -23.63 -43.16 23.26
CA LEU A 79 -22.68 -42.47 22.37
C LEU A 79 -23.36 -41.65 21.27
N ILE A 80 -24.55 -42.06 20.80
CA ILE A 80 -25.33 -41.30 19.82
C ILE A 80 -26.03 -40.11 20.48
N ILE A 81 -26.52 -40.24 21.72
CA ILE A 81 -27.12 -39.12 22.47
C ILE A 81 -26.05 -38.09 22.88
N ALA A 82 -24.81 -38.52 23.16
CA ALA A 82 -23.69 -37.60 23.42
C ALA A 82 -23.26 -36.78 22.18
N LEU A 83 -23.51 -37.29 20.95
CA LEU A 83 -23.21 -36.56 19.71
C LEU A 83 -24.24 -35.44 19.42
N PHE A 84 -25.46 -35.56 19.94
CA PHE A 84 -26.52 -34.54 19.83
C PHE A 84 -26.60 -33.58 21.01
N LEU A 85 -25.78 -33.80 22.05
CA LEU A 85 -25.63 -32.94 23.22
C LEU A 85 -24.30 -32.19 23.23
N VAL A 86 -23.71 -31.89 22.07
CA VAL A 86 -22.73 -30.80 21.99
C VAL A 86 -23.54 -29.52 22.12
N PRO A 87 -23.45 -28.78 23.24
CA PRO A 87 -24.15 -27.51 23.38
C PRO A 87 -23.76 -26.62 22.21
N GLY A 88 -24.71 -25.91 21.59
CA GLY A 88 -24.40 -24.96 20.51
C GLY A 88 -23.30 -23.95 20.88
N SER A 89 -23.10 -23.73 22.19
CA SER A 89 -22.00 -22.95 22.75
C SER A 89 -20.61 -23.56 22.52
N LEU A 90 -20.42 -24.89 22.51
CA LEU A 90 -19.13 -25.53 22.23
C LEU A 90 -18.77 -25.46 20.74
N ILE A 91 -19.76 -25.52 19.84
CA ILE A 91 -19.57 -25.28 18.40
C ILE A 91 -19.29 -23.80 18.13
N GLN A 92 -19.96 -22.88 18.83
CA GLN A 92 -19.67 -21.45 18.79
C GLN A 92 -18.31 -21.12 19.39
N TRP A 93 -17.89 -21.79 20.47
CA TRP A 93 -16.60 -21.59 21.12
C TRP A 93 -15.47 -22.13 20.25
N ALA A 94 -15.62 -23.29 19.61
CA ALA A 94 -14.68 -23.80 18.62
C ALA A 94 -14.62 -22.92 17.35
N ARG A 95 -15.74 -22.31 16.92
CA ARG A 95 -15.76 -21.30 15.83
C ARG A 95 -15.16 -19.96 16.26
N ALA A 96 -15.24 -19.60 17.54
CA ALA A 96 -14.67 -18.38 18.09
C ALA A 96 -13.15 -18.53 18.37
N GLU A 97 -12.70 -19.72 18.79
CA GLU A 97 -11.27 -20.06 18.96
C GLU A 97 -10.58 -20.31 17.61
N ALA A 98 -11.29 -20.85 16.62
CA ALA A 98 -10.85 -20.81 15.23
C ALA A 98 -11.15 -19.43 14.63
N GLY A 99 -10.55 -18.37 15.17
CA GLY A 99 -10.72 -17.01 14.66
C GLY A 99 -10.61 -17.01 13.14
N GLU A 100 -11.70 -16.63 12.45
CA GLU A 100 -11.81 -16.79 11.00
C GLU A 100 -10.55 -16.24 10.34
N ARG A 101 -9.80 -17.11 9.67
CA ARG A 101 -8.56 -16.74 9.01
C ARG A 101 -8.89 -15.69 7.96
N LEU A 102 -8.27 -14.53 8.05
CA LEU A 102 -8.46 -13.42 7.12
C LEU A 102 -8.28 -13.91 5.67
N LEU A 103 -9.31 -13.72 4.87
CA LEU A 103 -9.27 -13.88 3.41
C LEU A 103 -9.42 -12.50 2.78
N SER A 104 -8.38 -12.05 2.07
CA SER A 104 -8.46 -10.82 1.28
C SER A 104 -9.39 -11.00 0.08
N GLY A 105 -9.77 -9.93 -0.60
CA GLY A 105 -10.63 -10.01 -1.78
C GLY A 105 -10.08 -10.92 -2.87
N ILE A 106 -8.75 -11.00 -3.02
CA ILE A 106 -8.14 -11.94 -3.98
C ILE A 106 -8.22 -13.40 -3.51
N ASP A 107 -8.15 -13.65 -2.20
CA ASP A 107 -8.34 -14.99 -1.65
C ASP A 107 -9.79 -15.44 -1.79
N SER A 108 -10.74 -14.54 -1.52
CA SER A 108 -12.17 -14.77 -1.74
C SER A 108 -12.47 -15.08 -3.22
N LEU A 109 -11.86 -14.33 -4.14
CA LEU A 109 -12.00 -14.58 -5.58
C LEU A 109 -11.37 -15.93 -6.00
N GLU A 110 -10.24 -16.31 -5.41
CA GLU A 110 -9.61 -17.61 -5.67
C GLU A 110 -10.50 -18.77 -5.20
N VAL A 111 -11.12 -18.64 -4.02
CA VAL A 111 -12.04 -19.66 -3.46
C VAL A 111 -13.22 -19.94 -4.39
N THR A 112 -13.73 -18.93 -5.09
CA THR A 112 -14.81 -19.09 -6.08
C THR A 112 -14.32 -19.52 -7.46
N GLY A 113 -13.02 -19.79 -7.63
CA GLY A 113 -12.43 -20.14 -8.92
C GLY A 113 -12.54 -19.01 -9.95
N CYS A 114 -12.55 -17.75 -9.49
CA CYS A 114 -12.75 -16.55 -10.30
C CYS A 114 -14.04 -16.61 -11.14
N SER A 115 -15.13 -17.21 -10.64
CA SER A 115 -16.40 -17.41 -11.37
C SER A 115 -16.92 -16.13 -12.01
N ASP A 116 -16.77 -15.00 -11.32
CA ASP A 116 -17.24 -13.68 -11.74
C ASP A 116 -16.47 -13.07 -12.92
N LEU A 117 -15.32 -13.65 -13.27
CA LEU A 117 -14.44 -13.18 -14.34
C LEU A 117 -14.38 -14.17 -15.52
N LYS A 118 -15.10 -15.29 -15.45
CA LYS A 118 -15.08 -16.31 -16.51
C LYS A 118 -15.67 -15.75 -17.81
N GLY A 119 -14.92 -15.90 -18.90
CA GLY A 119 -15.32 -15.42 -20.23
C GLY A 119 -15.19 -13.91 -20.46
N LEU A 120 -14.87 -13.11 -19.44
CA LEU A 120 -14.64 -11.68 -19.57
C LEU A 120 -13.18 -11.40 -19.94
N ARG A 121 -12.95 -10.38 -20.76
CA ARG A 121 -11.62 -9.80 -21.00
C ARG A 121 -11.28 -8.88 -19.84
N VAL A 122 -10.19 -9.16 -19.13
CA VAL A 122 -9.87 -8.49 -17.87
C VAL A 122 -8.61 -7.65 -18.01
N GLY A 123 -8.69 -6.38 -17.60
CA GLY A 123 -7.52 -5.57 -17.24
C GLY A 123 -7.28 -5.63 -15.74
N LEU A 124 -6.04 -5.56 -15.28
CA LEU A 124 -5.72 -5.62 -13.84
C LEU A 124 -4.77 -4.50 -13.41
N ILE A 125 -5.23 -3.64 -12.51
CA ILE A 125 -4.42 -2.65 -11.79
C ILE A 125 -3.80 -3.34 -10.57
N THR A 126 -2.48 -3.54 -10.58
CA THR A 126 -1.77 -4.34 -9.57
C THR A 126 -0.27 -3.99 -9.51
N ASN A 127 0.41 -4.48 -8.47
CA ASN A 127 1.86 -4.50 -8.35
C ASN A 127 2.34 -5.85 -7.78
N ALA A 128 3.65 -6.02 -7.55
CA ALA A 128 4.23 -7.26 -7.05
C ALA A 128 3.91 -7.59 -5.58
N ALA A 129 3.39 -6.63 -4.81
CA ALA A 129 2.96 -6.84 -3.42
C ALA A 129 1.58 -7.51 -3.34
N ALA A 130 0.75 -7.36 -4.39
CA ALA A 130 -0.55 -8.00 -4.50
C ALA A 130 -0.43 -9.51 -4.69
N ARG A 131 -0.56 -10.23 -3.57
CA ARG A 131 -0.40 -11.70 -3.49
C ARG A 131 -1.57 -12.33 -2.77
N THR A 132 -1.78 -13.61 -3.07
CA THR A 132 -2.71 -14.48 -2.35
C THR A 132 -2.11 -14.89 -1.01
N LYS A 133 -2.92 -15.52 -0.15
CA LYS A 133 -2.51 -16.12 1.12
C LYS A 133 -1.40 -17.17 0.98
N SER A 134 -1.29 -17.82 -0.18
CA SER A 134 -0.20 -18.79 -0.47
C SER A 134 1.10 -18.11 -0.91
N GLY A 135 1.08 -16.79 -1.13
CA GLY A 135 2.22 -16.02 -1.62
C GLY A 135 2.32 -15.98 -3.15
N GLU A 136 1.40 -16.61 -3.88
CA GLU A 136 1.32 -16.51 -5.34
C GLU A 136 0.98 -15.07 -5.75
N GLN A 137 1.58 -14.57 -6.84
CA GLN A 137 1.23 -13.27 -7.39
C GLN A 137 -0.20 -13.31 -7.94
N GLY A 138 -1.00 -12.28 -7.64
CA GLY A 138 -2.43 -12.30 -7.94
C GLY A 138 -2.75 -12.54 -9.42
N TYR A 139 -2.01 -11.90 -10.32
CA TYR A 139 -2.20 -12.10 -11.77
C TYR A 139 -1.88 -13.54 -12.20
N ARG A 140 -0.91 -14.22 -11.57
CA ARG A 140 -0.59 -15.63 -11.88
C ARG A 140 -1.70 -16.57 -11.43
N MET A 141 -2.25 -16.32 -10.23
CA MET A 141 -3.42 -17.05 -9.74
C MET A 141 -4.58 -16.90 -10.74
N MET A 142 -4.87 -15.67 -11.20
CA MET A 142 -5.93 -15.43 -12.18
C MET A 142 -5.68 -16.17 -13.51
N LEU A 143 -4.46 -16.13 -14.04
CA LEU A 143 -4.09 -16.88 -15.26
C LEU A 143 -4.26 -18.40 -15.05
N ARG A 144 -3.81 -18.94 -13.92
CA ARG A 144 -3.96 -20.36 -13.56
C ARG A 144 -5.43 -20.77 -13.46
N GLN A 145 -6.30 -19.88 -12.97
CA GLN A 145 -7.75 -20.06 -12.92
C GLN A 145 -8.42 -19.80 -14.28
N GLY A 146 -7.67 -19.53 -15.36
CA GLY A 146 -8.21 -19.35 -16.71
C GLY A 146 -8.93 -18.02 -16.94
N VAL A 147 -8.60 -16.97 -16.18
CA VAL A 147 -9.07 -15.60 -16.44
C VAL A 147 -8.36 -15.05 -17.69
N LEU A 148 -9.11 -14.40 -18.58
CA LEU A 148 -8.57 -13.81 -19.81
C LEU A 148 -7.94 -12.44 -19.54
N LEU A 149 -6.79 -12.42 -18.87
CA LEU A 149 -6.03 -11.20 -18.63
C LEU A 149 -5.42 -10.64 -19.93
N ARG A 150 -5.76 -9.40 -20.27
CA ARG A 150 -5.28 -8.70 -21.48
C ARG A 150 -4.02 -7.91 -21.22
N TYR A 151 -3.96 -7.22 -20.08
CA TYR A 151 -2.83 -6.40 -19.67
C TYR A 151 -2.85 -6.13 -18.17
N LEU A 152 -1.71 -5.68 -17.66
CA LEU A 152 -1.57 -5.12 -16.33
C LEU A 152 -1.37 -3.61 -16.40
N LEU A 153 -1.88 -2.91 -15.40
CA LEU A 153 -1.65 -1.49 -15.16
C LEU A 153 -0.92 -1.33 -13.84
N SER A 154 0.29 -0.79 -13.86
CA SER A 154 1.06 -0.55 -12.62
C SER A 154 0.91 0.89 -12.14
N PRO A 155 0.66 1.12 -10.83
CA PRO A 155 0.56 2.46 -10.25
C PRO A 155 1.95 3.11 -10.06
N GLU A 156 2.03 4.11 -9.17
CA GLU A 156 3.29 4.63 -8.62
C GLU A 156 4.17 3.49 -8.07
N HIS A 157 5.50 3.64 -8.22
CA HIS A 157 6.54 2.62 -7.96
C HIS A 157 6.63 1.47 -8.97
N GLY A 158 5.76 1.44 -9.99
CA GLY A 158 5.78 0.44 -11.04
C GLY A 158 5.36 -0.96 -10.57
N PHE A 159 5.41 -1.94 -11.47
CA PHE A 159 4.97 -3.30 -11.15
C PHE A 159 5.92 -4.00 -10.18
N ALA A 160 7.23 -3.83 -10.34
CA ALA A 160 8.27 -4.49 -9.54
C ALA A 160 8.52 -3.83 -8.17
N LEU A 161 7.95 -2.65 -7.91
CA LEU A 161 8.10 -1.89 -6.65
C LEU A 161 9.54 -1.48 -6.33
N ASP A 162 10.32 -1.17 -7.36
CA ASP A 162 11.73 -0.80 -7.30
C ASP A 162 12.01 0.65 -7.70
N VAL A 163 10.97 1.41 -8.09
CA VAL A 163 11.07 2.82 -8.51
C VAL A 163 10.69 3.74 -7.35
N GLU A 164 11.46 4.80 -7.11
CA GLU A 164 11.18 5.78 -6.04
C GLU A 164 9.93 6.63 -6.34
N ALA A 165 9.36 7.25 -5.29
CA ALA A 165 8.22 8.17 -5.47
C ALA A 165 8.65 9.36 -6.33
N GLY A 166 7.84 9.74 -7.32
CA GLY A 166 8.18 10.81 -8.27
C GLY A 166 9.04 10.37 -9.47
N GLU A 167 9.58 9.16 -9.49
CA GLU A 167 10.35 8.62 -10.63
C GLU A 167 9.45 7.86 -11.63
N LYS A 168 9.87 7.81 -12.90
CA LYS A 168 9.09 7.16 -13.97
C LYS A 168 9.44 5.66 -14.07
N ALA A 169 8.45 4.79 -13.88
CA ALA A 169 8.54 3.39 -14.28
C ALA A 169 8.16 3.24 -15.78
N GLY A 170 9.00 2.55 -16.57
CA GLY A 170 8.72 2.20 -17.96
C GLY A 170 7.77 1.00 -18.09
N GLY A 171 7.24 0.77 -19.30
CA GLY A 171 6.46 -0.44 -19.60
C GLY A 171 7.35 -1.69 -19.58
N ALA A 172 6.79 -2.81 -19.14
CA ALA A 172 7.48 -4.11 -19.08
C ALA A 172 6.60 -5.20 -19.69
N VAL A 173 7.20 -6.28 -20.16
CA VAL A 173 6.47 -7.51 -20.56
C VAL A 173 6.87 -8.61 -19.59
N LEU A 174 5.88 -9.17 -18.89
CA LEU A 174 6.13 -10.29 -17.99
C LEU A 174 6.27 -11.59 -18.77
N SER A 175 6.93 -12.59 -18.16
CA SER A 175 7.09 -13.93 -18.72
C SER A 175 5.74 -14.47 -19.19
N GLY A 176 5.56 -14.66 -20.50
CA GLY A 176 4.31 -15.13 -21.09
C GLY A 176 3.47 -14.10 -21.87
N SER A 177 4.07 -13.01 -22.36
CA SER A 177 3.47 -12.02 -23.28
C SER A 177 2.41 -11.07 -22.70
N LEU A 178 2.16 -11.06 -21.39
CA LEU A 178 1.23 -10.11 -20.76
C LEU A 178 1.88 -8.71 -20.65
N PRO A 179 1.36 -7.68 -21.35
CA PRO A 179 1.93 -6.34 -21.32
C PRO A 179 1.61 -5.63 -20.00
N VAL A 180 2.54 -4.80 -19.54
CA VAL A 180 2.39 -3.93 -18.37
C VAL A 180 2.51 -2.47 -18.80
N HIS A 181 1.46 -1.70 -18.54
CA HIS A 181 1.41 -0.26 -18.81
C HIS A 181 1.49 0.54 -17.50
N SER A 182 2.17 1.67 -17.52
CA SER A 182 2.30 2.54 -16.34
C SER A 182 1.13 3.52 -16.25
N LEU A 183 0.51 3.63 -15.07
CA LEU A 183 -0.44 4.69 -14.70
C LEU A 183 0.25 5.80 -13.88
N TYR A 184 1.56 6.00 -14.08
CA TYR A 184 2.33 7.02 -13.40
C TYR A 184 3.15 7.86 -14.38
N GLY A 185 3.38 9.13 -14.03
CA GLY A 185 4.08 10.09 -14.89
C GLY A 185 3.17 10.72 -15.95
N ALA A 186 3.37 10.36 -17.22
CA ALA A 186 2.74 11.02 -18.37
C ALA A 186 1.22 10.81 -18.45
N SER A 187 0.75 9.64 -18.02
CA SER A 187 -0.68 9.38 -17.83
C SER A 187 -0.91 8.78 -16.45
N ARG A 188 -1.95 9.27 -15.77
CA ARG A 188 -2.44 8.75 -14.48
C ARG A 188 -3.84 8.14 -14.61
N ARG A 189 -4.38 8.12 -15.83
CA ARG A 189 -5.65 7.51 -16.20
C ARG A 189 -5.39 6.35 -17.18
N PRO A 190 -6.16 5.27 -17.14
CA PRO A 190 -6.15 4.26 -18.21
C PRO A 190 -6.43 4.92 -19.56
N ASP A 191 -5.64 4.56 -20.58
CA ASP A 191 -5.85 5.07 -21.93
C ASP A 191 -7.17 4.50 -22.51
N PRO A 192 -8.01 5.32 -23.18
CA PRO A 192 -9.24 4.83 -23.80
C PRO A 192 -9.05 3.66 -24.77
N SER A 193 -7.90 3.56 -25.45
CA SER A 193 -7.57 2.43 -26.32
C SER A 193 -7.42 1.12 -25.55
N LEU A 194 -6.82 1.14 -24.36
CA LEU A 194 -6.70 -0.02 -23.48
C LEU A 194 -8.07 -0.41 -22.91
N LEU A 195 -8.91 0.56 -22.56
CA LEU A 195 -10.25 0.29 -22.03
C LEU A 195 -11.15 -0.44 -23.05
N ARG A 196 -10.98 -0.21 -24.36
CA ARG A 196 -11.72 -0.93 -25.41
C ARG A 196 -11.37 -2.42 -25.52
N GLU A 197 -10.23 -2.84 -24.98
CA GLU A 197 -9.78 -4.23 -25.05
C GLU A 197 -10.35 -5.12 -23.94
N VAL A 198 -11.02 -4.55 -22.95
CA VAL A 198 -11.49 -5.24 -21.74
C VAL A 198 -12.99 -5.02 -21.53
N ASP A 199 -13.63 -5.95 -20.83
CA ASP A 199 -15.03 -5.84 -20.38
C ASP A 199 -15.11 -5.33 -18.93
N ILE A 200 -14.04 -5.61 -18.16
CA ILE A 200 -13.92 -5.22 -16.76
C ILE A 200 -12.47 -4.87 -16.41
N LEU A 201 -12.32 -3.82 -15.59
CA LEU A 201 -11.04 -3.45 -14.98
C LEU A 201 -11.05 -3.83 -13.49
N VAL A 202 -10.08 -4.65 -13.08
CA VAL A 202 -9.94 -5.12 -11.70
C VAL A 202 -8.86 -4.31 -10.98
N PHE A 203 -9.09 -3.93 -9.74
CA PHE A 203 -8.13 -3.26 -8.86
C PHE A 203 -7.74 -4.18 -7.70
N ASP A 204 -6.44 -4.46 -7.57
CA ASP A 204 -5.86 -5.25 -6.49
C ASP A 204 -4.54 -4.64 -6.01
N LEU A 205 -4.60 -3.73 -5.05
CA LEU A 205 -3.43 -3.06 -4.47
C LEU A 205 -3.56 -2.94 -2.95
N GLN A 206 -2.47 -3.21 -2.23
CA GLN A 206 -2.38 -2.96 -0.79
C GLN A 206 -2.09 -1.47 -0.56
N ASP A 207 -3.06 -0.77 0.04
CA ASP A 207 -2.91 0.63 0.49
C ASP A 207 -2.38 0.69 1.94
N VAL A 208 -2.16 1.91 2.47
CA VAL A 208 -1.63 2.14 3.82
C VAL A 208 -2.53 3.02 4.70
N GLY A 209 -3.71 3.42 4.24
CA GLY A 209 -4.71 4.10 5.06
C GLY A 209 -4.56 5.62 5.17
N VAL A 210 -3.79 6.24 4.28
CA VAL A 210 -3.48 7.68 4.29
C VAL A 210 -3.80 8.29 2.93
N ARG A 211 -4.54 9.42 2.92
CA ARG A 211 -5.07 10.04 1.69
C ARG A 211 -4.00 10.36 0.65
N CYS A 212 -2.80 10.74 1.09
CA CYS A 212 -1.71 11.08 0.18
C CYS A 212 -0.94 9.89 -0.37
N TYR A 213 -1.26 8.66 0.06
CA TYR A 213 -0.79 7.45 -0.59
C TYR A 213 -1.61 7.22 -1.86
N THR A 214 -0.95 7.30 -3.03
CA THR A 214 -1.63 7.63 -4.29
C THR A 214 -2.45 6.50 -4.92
N TYR A 215 -2.49 5.31 -4.31
CA TYR A 215 -3.22 4.16 -4.88
C TYR A 215 -4.72 4.39 -4.94
N ILE A 216 -5.30 5.07 -3.94
CA ILE A 216 -6.70 5.47 -3.98
C ILE A 216 -6.98 6.57 -5.02
N SER A 217 -5.99 7.42 -5.33
CA SER A 217 -6.08 8.38 -6.45
C SER A 217 -6.03 7.69 -7.80
N THR A 218 -5.14 6.69 -7.97
CA THR A 218 -5.13 5.82 -9.15
C THR A 218 -6.49 5.12 -9.33
N MET A 219 -7.07 4.60 -8.25
CA MET A 219 -8.40 3.98 -8.27
C MET A 219 -9.47 4.96 -8.74
N LYS A 220 -9.52 6.18 -8.17
CA LYS A 220 -10.47 7.22 -8.57
C LYS A 220 -10.41 7.51 -10.07
N TYR A 221 -9.21 7.78 -10.57
CA TYR A 221 -8.98 8.10 -11.97
C TYR A 221 -9.32 6.95 -12.92
N ALA A 222 -9.06 5.70 -12.51
CA ALA A 222 -9.46 4.53 -13.28
C ALA A 222 -10.97 4.32 -13.27
N MET A 223 -11.64 4.53 -12.12
CA MET A 223 -13.10 4.42 -12.00
C MET A 223 -13.82 5.48 -12.83
N GLU A 224 -13.36 6.72 -12.82
CA GLU A 224 -13.90 7.80 -13.68
C GLU A 224 -13.75 7.42 -15.16
N ALA A 225 -12.57 6.96 -15.59
CA ALA A 225 -12.34 6.54 -16.97
C ALA A 225 -13.19 5.33 -17.39
N CYS A 226 -13.40 4.37 -16.49
CA CYS A 226 -14.29 3.24 -16.74
C CYS A 226 -15.76 3.68 -16.84
N SER A 227 -16.18 4.64 -16.00
CA SER A 227 -17.53 5.20 -16.05
C SER A 227 -17.79 5.92 -17.37
N GLU A 228 -16.82 6.70 -17.85
CA GLU A 228 -16.87 7.39 -19.14
C GLU A 228 -16.91 6.42 -20.33
N ALA A 229 -16.22 5.27 -20.22
CA ALA A 229 -16.11 4.28 -21.28
C ALA A 229 -17.17 3.16 -21.22
N GLY A 230 -18.04 3.14 -20.21
CA GLY A 230 -19.02 2.07 -20.00
C GLY A 230 -18.39 0.72 -19.63
N ILE A 231 -17.19 0.71 -19.06
CA ILE A 231 -16.47 -0.49 -18.63
C ILE A 231 -16.79 -0.79 -17.16
N SER A 232 -17.02 -2.06 -16.82
CA SER A 232 -17.25 -2.45 -15.43
C SER A 232 -15.96 -2.35 -14.61
N PHE A 233 -16.10 -2.13 -13.30
CA PHE A 233 -14.97 -2.05 -12.38
C PHE A 233 -15.14 -3.03 -11.21
N MET A 234 -14.07 -3.74 -10.85
CA MET A 234 -14.07 -4.65 -9.71
C MET A 234 -12.93 -4.30 -8.76
N VAL A 235 -13.20 -4.25 -7.46
CA VAL A 235 -12.18 -4.06 -6.42
C VAL A 235 -12.04 -5.33 -5.61
N LEU A 236 -10.82 -5.86 -5.55
CA LEU A 236 -10.46 -6.92 -4.62
C LEU A 236 -10.03 -6.26 -3.33
N ASP A 237 -10.90 -6.29 -2.33
CA ASP A 237 -10.67 -5.49 -1.14
C ASP A 237 -9.49 -6.03 -0.32
N ARG A 238 -8.78 -5.13 0.37
CA ARG A 238 -7.61 -5.46 1.19
C ARG A 238 -7.68 -4.76 2.54
N PRO A 239 -7.04 -5.33 3.58
CA PRO A 239 -6.91 -4.70 4.89
C PRO A 239 -6.39 -3.27 4.77
N ASN A 240 -6.99 -2.33 5.49
CA ASN A 240 -6.30 -1.10 5.83
C ASN A 240 -5.38 -1.42 7.02
N PRO A 241 -4.04 -1.46 6.84
CA PRO A 241 -3.13 -2.02 7.86
C PRO A 241 -3.10 -1.21 9.15
N ILE A 242 -3.56 0.05 9.12
CA ILE A 242 -3.56 0.99 10.26
C ILE A 242 -4.98 1.40 10.68
N SER A 243 -5.99 0.65 10.26
CA SER A 243 -7.39 1.03 10.46
C SER A 243 -7.80 1.37 11.91
N PRO A 244 -7.23 0.75 12.97
CA PRO A 244 -7.58 1.09 14.35
C PRO A 244 -7.28 2.53 14.77
N LEU A 245 -6.37 3.22 14.07
CA LEU A 245 -6.01 4.62 14.39
C LEU A 245 -7.17 5.61 14.16
N GLY A 246 -8.26 5.17 13.52
CA GLY A 246 -9.42 6.01 13.28
C GLY A 246 -9.15 7.13 12.28
N ARG A 247 -10.07 8.09 12.21
CA ARG A 247 -9.98 9.24 11.30
C ARG A 247 -9.23 10.38 11.96
N GLY A 248 -8.44 11.12 11.19
CA GLY A 248 -7.63 12.22 11.70
C GLY A 248 -7.05 13.09 10.60
N GLY A 249 -6.62 14.29 11.00
CA GLY A 249 -6.14 15.32 10.10
C GLY A 249 -7.23 15.96 9.24
N PHE A 250 -6.85 17.01 8.51
CA PHE A 250 -7.78 17.85 7.76
C PHE A 250 -8.46 17.12 6.61
N MET A 251 -9.66 17.57 6.26
CA MET A 251 -10.33 17.20 5.01
C MET A 251 -9.60 17.79 3.80
N LEU A 252 -9.84 17.22 2.63
CA LEU A 252 -9.35 17.80 1.37
C LEU A 252 -10.26 18.96 0.94
N GLU A 253 -9.66 20.14 0.76
CA GLU A 253 -10.27 21.29 0.13
C GLU A 253 -10.11 21.24 -1.40
N PRO A 254 -11.11 21.71 -2.17
CA PRO A 254 -11.05 21.69 -3.63
C PRO A 254 -9.79 22.35 -4.21
N ALA A 255 -9.34 23.47 -3.64
CA ALA A 255 -8.15 24.20 -4.09
C ALA A 255 -6.84 23.41 -3.93
N SER A 256 -6.79 22.43 -3.02
CA SER A 256 -5.64 21.57 -2.78
C SER A 256 -5.72 20.23 -3.53
N THR A 257 -6.76 20.03 -4.36
CA THR A 257 -6.95 18.78 -5.13
C THR A 257 -5.74 18.52 -6.03
N SER A 258 -5.19 17.31 -5.93
CA SER A 258 -4.07 16.86 -6.74
C SER A 258 -3.99 15.33 -6.75
N PHE A 259 -2.94 14.76 -7.35
CA PHE A 259 -2.76 13.30 -7.33
C PHE A 259 -2.44 12.74 -5.93
N VAL A 260 -1.82 13.54 -5.05
CA VAL A 260 -1.57 13.17 -3.64
C VAL A 260 -2.73 13.57 -2.72
N GLY A 261 -3.89 13.87 -3.29
CA GLY A 261 -5.09 14.28 -2.56
C GLY A 261 -6.22 14.50 -3.55
N SER A 262 -6.86 13.42 -3.99
CA SER A 262 -7.89 13.46 -5.04
C SER A 262 -9.31 13.19 -4.55
N LEU A 263 -9.45 12.78 -3.28
CA LEU A 263 -10.69 12.37 -2.64
C LEU A 263 -11.01 13.29 -1.46
N ASP A 264 -12.27 13.71 -1.35
CA ASP A 264 -12.81 14.51 -0.24
C ASP A 264 -12.99 13.68 1.04
N VAL A 265 -11.89 13.07 1.50
CA VAL A 265 -11.76 12.26 2.71
C VAL A 265 -10.75 12.92 3.68
N PRO A 266 -10.78 12.60 4.99
CA PRO A 266 -9.77 13.10 5.92
C PRO A 266 -8.40 12.49 5.61
N PHE A 267 -7.34 13.11 6.13
CA PHE A 267 -5.96 12.67 5.89
C PHE A 267 -5.74 11.19 6.27
N LEU A 268 -6.22 10.79 7.45
CA LEU A 268 -6.43 9.40 7.84
C LEU A 268 -7.90 9.08 7.59
N HIS A 269 -8.19 8.22 6.61
CA HIS A 269 -9.56 7.96 6.18
C HIS A 269 -10.22 6.78 6.91
N ALA A 270 -9.44 5.88 7.52
CA ALA A 270 -9.92 4.70 8.27
C ALA A 270 -10.87 3.78 7.48
N MET A 271 -10.69 3.71 6.17
CA MET A 271 -11.50 2.90 5.24
C MET A 271 -10.61 1.91 4.48
N THR A 272 -11.17 0.77 4.08
CA THR A 272 -10.53 -0.15 3.13
C THR A 272 -10.59 0.41 1.70
N VAL A 273 -9.85 -0.19 0.76
CA VAL A 273 -9.91 0.23 -0.65
C VAL A 273 -11.28 -0.07 -1.27
N GLY A 274 -11.97 -1.14 -0.86
CA GLY A 274 -13.34 -1.44 -1.28
C GLY A 274 -14.36 -0.41 -0.78
N GLU A 275 -14.21 0.04 0.47
CA GLU A 275 -15.03 1.11 1.05
C GLU A 275 -14.79 2.45 0.35
N ILE A 276 -13.52 2.77 0.04
CA ILE A 276 -13.17 3.95 -0.75
C ILE A 276 -13.75 3.87 -2.16
N ALA A 277 -13.78 2.69 -2.80
CA ALA A 277 -14.39 2.52 -4.11
C ALA A 277 -15.91 2.80 -4.07
N LEU A 278 -16.62 2.30 -3.05
CA LEU A 278 -18.05 2.63 -2.88
C LEU A 278 -18.26 4.13 -2.69
N PHE A 279 -17.37 4.78 -1.91
CA PHE A 279 -17.39 6.22 -1.74
C PHE A 279 -17.19 6.96 -3.07
N ILE A 280 -16.21 6.53 -3.87
CA ILE A 280 -15.95 7.11 -5.20
C ILE A 280 -17.16 6.95 -6.12
N LYS A 281 -17.74 5.74 -6.20
CA LYS A 281 -18.94 5.50 -6.99
C LYS A 281 -20.07 6.43 -6.60
N LYS A 282 -20.39 6.53 -5.30
CA LYS A 282 -21.48 7.37 -4.82
C LYS A 282 -21.27 8.85 -5.15
N ARG A 283 -20.01 9.32 -5.09
CA ARG A 283 -19.69 10.76 -5.15
C ARG A 283 -19.34 11.27 -6.54
N TYR A 284 -18.64 10.48 -7.34
CA TYR A 284 -18.01 10.93 -8.59
C TYR A 284 -18.46 10.17 -9.83
N CYS A 285 -18.86 8.90 -9.70
CA CYS A 285 -19.29 8.08 -10.83
C CYS A 285 -20.50 7.19 -10.49
N PRO A 286 -21.69 7.80 -10.27
CA PRO A 286 -22.89 7.09 -9.81
C PRO A 286 -23.34 5.98 -10.75
N ASP A 287 -23.09 6.12 -12.05
CA ASP A 287 -23.52 5.18 -13.08
C ASP A 287 -22.52 4.01 -13.31
N LEU A 288 -21.34 4.04 -12.69
CA LEU A 288 -20.33 3.00 -12.87
C LEU A 288 -20.85 1.64 -12.37
N SER A 289 -20.77 0.61 -13.21
CA SER A 289 -20.96 -0.79 -12.78
C SER A 289 -19.78 -1.22 -11.89
N LEU A 290 -19.92 -1.08 -10.58
CA LEU A 290 -18.90 -1.40 -9.58
C LEU A 290 -19.25 -2.68 -8.82
N ARG A 291 -18.28 -3.57 -8.69
CA ARG A 291 -18.31 -4.70 -7.77
C ARG A 291 -17.16 -4.63 -6.77
N VAL A 292 -17.43 -4.90 -5.50
CA VAL A 292 -16.39 -5.07 -4.48
C VAL A 292 -16.43 -6.52 -4.00
N VAL A 293 -15.30 -7.23 -4.14
CA VAL A 293 -15.11 -8.56 -3.55
C VAL A 293 -14.67 -8.36 -2.11
N LYS A 294 -15.61 -8.57 -1.18
CA LYS A 294 -15.38 -8.36 0.25
C LYS A 294 -14.37 -9.36 0.82
N MET A 295 -13.66 -8.91 1.84
CA MET A 295 -12.87 -9.77 2.71
C MET A 295 -13.78 -10.61 3.62
N SER A 296 -13.24 -11.73 4.10
CA SER A 296 -13.84 -12.53 5.18
C SER A 296 -12.87 -12.58 6.36
N GLY A 297 -13.39 -12.55 7.58
CA GLY A 297 -12.59 -12.48 8.82
C GLY A 297 -11.90 -11.14 9.08
N TRP A 298 -12.21 -10.07 8.33
CA TRP A 298 -11.67 -8.73 8.58
C TRP A 298 -12.43 -8.00 9.69
N ASP A 299 -11.68 -7.36 10.58
CA ASP A 299 -12.17 -6.55 11.70
C ASP A 299 -11.41 -5.22 11.74
N ARG A 300 -12.13 -4.10 11.69
CA ARG A 300 -11.53 -2.77 11.68
C ARG A 300 -10.76 -2.44 12.96
N GLY A 301 -11.13 -3.07 14.08
CA GLY A 301 -10.51 -2.88 15.38
C GLY A 301 -9.10 -3.45 15.49
N ARG A 302 -8.57 -4.11 14.44
CA ARG A 302 -7.26 -4.75 14.45
C ARG A 302 -6.32 -4.17 13.40
N PHE A 303 -5.04 -4.03 13.76
CA PHE A 303 -3.96 -3.76 12.84
C PHE A 303 -3.74 -4.96 11.91
N GLY A 304 -3.23 -4.71 10.70
CA GLY A 304 -3.07 -5.76 9.70
C GLY A 304 -2.26 -6.96 10.20
N ASP A 305 -1.15 -6.71 10.91
CA ASP A 305 -0.26 -7.74 11.45
C ASP A 305 -0.83 -8.50 12.67
N GLN A 306 -1.99 -8.10 13.18
CA GLN A 306 -2.67 -8.87 14.22
C GLN A 306 -3.48 -10.04 13.65
N PHE A 307 -3.75 -10.09 12.34
CA PHE A 307 -4.52 -11.17 11.72
C PHE A 307 -3.69 -12.42 11.46
N PRO A 308 -4.15 -13.63 11.88
CA PRO A 308 -3.45 -14.87 11.60
C PRO A 308 -3.25 -15.10 10.10
N GLY A 309 -2.00 -15.28 9.68
CA GLY A 309 -1.64 -15.52 8.28
C GLY A 309 -1.60 -14.26 7.41
N TYR A 310 -1.83 -13.06 7.96
CA TYR A 310 -1.52 -11.83 7.26
C TYR A 310 -0.01 -11.66 7.11
N SER A 311 0.45 -11.39 5.89
CA SER A 311 1.84 -11.07 5.60
C SER A 311 1.88 -9.70 4.96
N PHE A 312 2.40 -8.71 5.69
CA PHE A 312 2.61 -7.38 5.11
C PHE A 312 3.63 -7.49 3.97
N ARG A 313 3.18 -7.18 2.74
CA ARG A 313 4.04 -7.07 1.57
C ARG A 313 4.19 -5.58 1.28
N SER A 314 5.43 -5.10 1.37
CA SER A 314 5.81 -3.71 1.14
C SER A 314 5.12 -3.17 -0.12
N PRO A 315 4.15 -2.26 -0.02
CA PRO A 315 3.47 -1.71 -1.18
C PRO A 315 4.32 -0.67 -1.91
N SER A 316 5.40 -0.19 -1.30
CA SER A 316 6.40 0.70 -1.91
C SER A 316 7.81 0.39 -1.37
N PRO A 317 8.89 0.92 -1.97
CA PRO A 317 10.25 0.73 -1.45
C PRO A 317 10.47 1.21 -0.02
N ASN A 318 9.64 2.15 0.47
CA ASN A 318 9.88 2.89 1.71
C ASN A 318 8.82 2.67 2.80
N ILE A 319 7.71 1.97 2.52
CA ILE A 319 6.80 1.47 3.57
C ILE A 319 6.98 -0.04 3.71
N ARG A 320 7.87 -0.45 4.63
CA ARG A 320 8.39 -1.83 4.70
C ARG A 320 7.73 -2.72 5.77
N SER A 321 6.91 -2.14 6.64
CA SER A 321 6.23 -2.85 7.73
C SER A 321 4.95 -2.14 8.13
N VAL A 322 4.10 -2.81 8.93
CA VAL A 322 2.93 -2.17 9.55
C VAL A 322 3.34 -1.01 10.45
N ASP A 323 4.41 -1.13 11.24
CA ASP A 323 4.95 0.00 12.00
C ASP A 323 5.37 1.18 11.11
N GLY A 324 5.95 0.89 9.94
CA GLY A 324 6.25 1.92 8.94
C GLY A 324 4.97 2.60 8.42
N ALA A 325 3.91 1.84 8.19
CA ALA A 325 2.60 2.40 7.80
C ALA A 325 1.96 3.23 8.92
N ILE A 326 2.12 2.83 10.19
CA ILE A 326 1.64 3.57 11.36
C ILE A 326 2.37 4.91 11.50
N LEU A 327 3.70 4.92 11.32
CA LEU A 327 4.53 6.12 11.46
C LEU A 327 4.52 7.03 10.22
N TYR A 328 4.17 6.51 9.05
CA TYR A 328 4.05 7.26 7.81
C TYR A 328 3.21 8.55 7.93
N PRO A 329 1.96 8.52 8.43
CA PRO A 329 1.16 9.74 8.60
C PRO A 329 1.76 10.78 9.56
N ALA A 330 2.66 10.37 10.46
CA ALA A 330 3.37 11.28 11.37
C ALA A 330 4.58 11.98 10.71
N THR A 331 5.12 11.42 9.62
CA THR A 331 6.39 11.85 9.04
C THR A 331 6.31 12.25 7.56
N VAL A 332 5.26 11.86 6.84
CA VAL A 332 5.11 12.12 5.40
C VAL A 332 5.15 13.60 5.04
N PHE A 333 4.62 14.48 5.89
CA PHE A 333 4.66 15.93 5.64
C PHE A 333 6.07 16.49 5.50
N LEU A 334 7.08 15.80 6.06
CA LEU A 334 8.48 16.19 5.91
C LEU A 334 8.96 16.09 4.46
N GLU A 335 8.29 15.31 3.60
CA GLU A 335 8.55 15.29 2.15
C GLU A 335 8.48 16.70 1.55
N ALA A 336 7.54 17.53 2.03
CA ALA A 336 7.37 18.92 1.63
C ALA A 336 8.17 19.90 2.52
N THR A 337 9.31 19.46 3.05
CA THR A 337 10.25 20.29 3.83
C THR A 337 11.69 19.96 3.45
N ASN A 338 12.64 20.77 3.92
CA ASN A 338 14.07 20.52 3.80
C ASN A 338 14.61 19.62 4.94
N VAL A 339 13.83 18.61 5.32
CA VAL A 339 14.21 17.59 6.31
C VAL A 339 14.04 16.23 5.66
N SER A 340 15.04 15.35 5.75
CA SER A 340 14.92 13.97 5.27
C SER A 340 13.95 13.22 6.16
N GLU A 341 12.96 12.58 5.54
CA GLU A 341 12.05 11.60 6.15
C GLU A 341 12.67 10.19 6.27
N GLY A 342 13.99 10.08 6.16
CA GLY A 342 14.72 8.82 6.34
C GLY A 342 14.79 7.94 5.09
N ARG A 343 14.26 8.38 3.93
CA ARG A 343 14.52 7.72 2.64
C ARG A 343 16.02 7.62 2.38
N GLY A 344 16.42 6.58 1.64
CA GLY A 344 17.83 6.26 1.42
C GLY A 344 18.54 5.64 2.63
N THR A 345 17.80 5.24 3.68
CA THR A 345 18.34 4.59 4.88
C THR A 345 17.66 3.25 5.17
N GLY A 346 18.06 2.59 6.26
CA GLY A 346 17.38 1.40 6.77
C GLY A 346 16.02 1.66 7.42
N HIS A 347 15.65 2.93 7.69
CA HIS A 347 14.45 3.28 8.48
C HIS A 347 13.61 4.40 7.84
N PRO A 348 13.22 4.29 6.55
CA PRO A 348 12.38 5.29 5.89
C PRO A 348 11.06 5.49 6.65
N PHE A 349 10.65 6.76 6.80
CA PHE A 349 9.46 7.20 7.56
C PHE A 349 9.41 6.82 9.04
N MET A 350 10.42 6.11 9.54
CA MET A 350 10.56 5.78 10.97
C MET A 350 11.63 6.66 11.64
N GLN A 351 12.34 7.46 10.87
CA GLN A 351 13.26 8.47 11.38
C GLN A 351 13.26 9.69 10.46
N PHE A 352 13.72 10.82 10.97
CA PHE A 352 13.92 12.03 10.18
C PHE A 352 15.11 12.84 10.65
N GLY A 353 15.63 13.72 9.81
CA GLY A 353 16.81 14.52 10.14
C GLY A 353 17.34 15.38 9.00
N ALA A 354 18.29 16.24 9.31
CA ALA A 354 18.99 17.10 8.36
C ALA A 354 20.38 17.47 8.90
N PRO A 355 21.32 17.95 8.07
CA PRO A 355 22.64 18.37 8.53
C PRO A 355 22.60 19.47 9.61
N PHE A 356 21.59 20.35 9.57
CA PHE A 356 21.41 21.45 10.52
C PHE A 356 20.71 21.06 11.83
N ILE A 357 20.25 19.80 11.96
CA ILE A 357 19.47 19.37 13.14
C ILE A 357 20.39 18.82 14.23
N ASP A 358 20.30 19.43 15.42
CA ASP A 358 20.74 18.81 16.67
C ASP A 358 19.71 17.76 17.13
N GLY A 359 20.03 16.48 16.88
CA GLY A 359 19.14 15.36 17.18
C GLY A 359 18.95 15.10 18.67
N GLU A 360 19.94 15.40 19.52
CA GLU A 360 19.85 15.17 20.97
C GLU A 360 18.87 16.15 21.61
N GLN A 361 19.03 17.44 21.30
CA GLN A 361 18.12 18.48 21.79
C GLN A 361 16.70 18.30 21.23
N LEU A 362 16.57 17.90 19.96
CA LEU A 362 15.26 17.67 19.37
C LEU A 362 14.55 16.46 19.99
N ALA A 363 15.24 15.34 20.18
CA ALA A 363 14.68 14.16 20.83
C ALA A 363 14.26 14.46 22.28
N LEU A 364 15.08 15.19 23.05
CA LEU A 364 14.73 15.62 24.40
C LEU A 364 13.42 16.41 24.40
N ARG A 365 13.32 17.44 23.55
CA ARG A 365 12.11 18.27 23.45
C ARG A 365 10.88 17.48 23.04
N LEU A 366 11.00 16.59 22.05
CA LEU A 366 9.89 15.73 21.62
C LEU A 366 9.39 14.82 22.74
N ASN A 367 10.29 14.22 23.52
CA ASN A 367 9.89 13.37 24.65
C ASN A 367 9.22 14.17 25.79
N LEU A 368 9.55 15.46 25.96
CA LEU A 368 8.87 16.33 26.94
C LEU A 368 7.40 16.61 26.61
N TYR A 369 6.98 16.46 25.34
CA TYR A 369 5.56 16.54 24.99
C TYR A 369 4.74 15.35 25.50
N ALA A 370 5.40 14.27 25.95
CA ALA A 370 4.75 13.05 26.46
C ALA A 370 3.65 12.51 25.52
N LEU A 371 3.95 12.47 24.22
CA LEU A 371 3.02 11.98 23.21
C LEU A 371 2.69 10.50 23.46
N PRO A 372 1.40 10.12 23.43
CA PRO A 372 1.01 8.75 23.70
C PRO A 372 1.51 7.80 22.62
N GLY A 373 1.94 6.61 23.02
CA GLY A 373 2.27 5.53 22.09
C GLY A 373 3.58 5.67 21.32
N VAL A 374 4.40 6.71 21.58
CA VAL A 374 5.65 6.94 20.85
C VAL A 374 6.78 7.43 21.75
N ARG A 375 8.01 6.99 21.45
CA ARG A 375 9.26 7.56 22.00
C ARG A 375 10.18 8.02 20.88
N PHE A 376 11.00 9.00 21.22
CA PHE A 376 11.92 9.64 20.27
C PHE A 376 13.36 9.39 20.71
N LYS A 377 14.19 8.85 19.81
CA LYS A 377 15.61 8.60 20.06
C LYS A 377 16.46 9.41 19.09
N ALA A 378 17.45 10.14 19.62
CA ALA A 378 18.43 10.83 18.79
C ALA A 378 19.21 9.83 17.92
N VAL A 379 19.41 10.16 16.66
CA VAL A 379 20.17 9.34 15.70
C VAL A 379 21.05 10.23 14.81
N ARG A 380 22.10 9.61 14.27
CA ARG A 380 22.88 10.15 13.16
C ARG A 380 22.82 9.17 12.01
N PHE A 381 22.64 9.67 10.79
CA PHE A 381 22.55 8.82 9.61
C PHE A 381 23.05 9.54 8.36
N VAL A 382 23.38 8.77 7.33
CA VAL A 382 23.76 9.28 6.00
C VAL A 382 22.82 8.62 4.98
N PRO A 383 21.92 9.37 4.33
CA PRO A 383 21.12 8.85 3.24
C PRO A 383 21.97 8.43 2.04
N ASN A 384 21.67 7.26 1.46
CA ASN A 384 22.29 6.79 0.21
C ASN A 384 21.56 7.31 -1.05
N SER A 385 20.36 7.87 -0.90
CA SER A 385 19.52 8.47 -1.93
C SER A 385 18.61 9.55 -1.32
N SER A 386 17.84 10.27 -2.15
CA SER A 386 16.92 11.34 -1.73
C SER A 386 17.63 12.53 -1.05
N LYS A 387 16.91 13.29 -0.21
CA LYS A 387 17.38 14.47 0.51
C LYS A 387 18.65 14.17 1.32
N PHE A 388 19.65 15.06 1.19
CA PHE A 388 20.94 14.97 1.88
C PHE A 388 21.75 13.70 1.55
N LYS A 389 21.62 13.17 0.32
CA LYS A 389 22.41 12.03 -0.14
C LYS A 389 23.90 12.26 0.08
N GLY A 390 24.54 11.34 0.81
CA GLY A 390 25.97 11.39 1.12
C GLY A 390 26.35 12.36 2.24
N GLU A 391 25.40 13.12 2.78
CA GLU A 391 25.63 14.07 3.87
C GLU A 391 25.22 13.48 5.22
N ARG A 392 25.94 13.84 6.28
CA ARG A 392 25.62 13.41 7.64
C ARG A 392 24.46 14.24 8.19
N CYS A 393 23.36 13.58 8.52
CA CYS A 393 22.22 14.18 9.20
C CYS A 393 22.25 13.87 10.71
N GLY A 394 21.99 14.89 11.53
CA GLY A 394 21.46 14.69 12.88
C GLY A 394 19.95 14.60 12.83
N GLY A 395 19.34 13.82 13.72
CA GLY A 395 17.91 13.57 13.64
C GLY A 395 17.34 12.73 14.77
N VAL A 396 16.12 12.26 14.54
CA VAL A 396 15.32 11.53 15.53
C VAL A 396 14.69 10.32 14.87
N ARG A 397 14.77 9.16 15.53
CA ARG A 397 14.02 7.95 15.23
C ARG A 397 12.80 7.86 16.12
N LEU A 398 11.65 7.60 15.53
CA LEU A 398 10.40 7.32 16.21
C LEU A 398 10.33 5.83 16.50
N GLN A 399 9.95 5.47 17.72
CA GLN A 399 9.65 4.11 18.10
C GLN A 399 8.23 4.07 18.65
N VAL A 400 7.37 3.30 17.98
CA VAL A 400 6.02 3.04 18.50
C VAL A 400 6.16 2.16 19.73
N THR A 401 5.57 2.59 20.84
CA THR A 401 5.58 1.86 22.12
C THR A 401 4.23 1.28 22.48
N ASP A 402 3.17 1.89 21.98
CA ASP A 402 1.80 1.41 22.09
C ASP A 402 1.03 1.94 20.89
N ARG A 403 0.57 1.03 20.03
CA ARG A 403 -0.09 1.37 18.77
C ARG A 403 -1.54 1.81 18.98
N ASP A 404 -2.18 1.34 20.06
CA ASP A 404 -3.62 1.56 20.29
C ASP A 404 -3.92 3.00 20.73
N VAL A 405 -2.92 3.67 21.32
CA VAL A 405 -3.03 5.07 21.79
C VAL A 405 -2.21 6.06 20.95
N PHE A 406 -1.50 5.59 19.92
CA PHE A 406 -0.66 6.45 19.09
C PHE A 406 -1.50 7.40 18.22
N ASP A 407 -1.26 8.70 18.34
CA ASP A 407 -1.88 9.72 17.48
C ASP A 407 -0.86 10.24 16.45
N PRO A 408 -0.89 9.76 15.20
CA PRO A 408 0.04 10.18 14.17
C PRO A 408 -0.11 11.66 13.77
N PHE A 409 -1.33 12.21 13.76
CA PHE A 409 -1.54 13.58 13.30
C PHE A 409 -1.12 14.61 14.37
N MET A 410 -1.37 14.31 15.65
CA MET A 410 -0.80 15.05 16.77
C MET A 410 0.74 14.98 16.75
N THR A 411 1.29 13.80 16.48
CA THR A 411 2.75 13.63 16.37
C THR A 411 3.34 14.46 15.23
N ALA A 412 2.72 14.44 14.04
CA ALA A 412 3.11 15.30 12.92
C ALA A 412 3.08 16.79 13.29
N SER A 413 2.00 17.23 13.94
CA SER A 413 1.80 18.62 14.36
C SER A 413 2.90 19.06 15.33
N VAL A 414 3.23 18.25 16.33
CA VAL A 414 4.33 18.55 17.28
C VAL A 414 5.69 18.58 16.57
N ILE A 415 5.99 17.61 15.71
CA ILE A 415 7.27 17.55 14.97
C ILE A 415 7.45 18.81 14.13
N LEU A 416 6.44 19.16 13.32
CA LEU A 416 6.52 20.30 12.42
C LEU A 416 6.58 21.63 13.17
N SER A 417 5.78 21.82 14.22
CA SER A 417 5.84 23.03 15.05
C SER A 417 7.21 23.18 15.72
N LEU A 418 7.78 22.10 16.27
CA LEU A 418 9.11 22.16 16.89
C LEU A 418 10.23 22.45 15.89
N LEU A 419 10.16 21.85 14.70
CA LEU A 419 11.12 22.12 13.63
C LEU A 419 10.99 23.56 13.13
N HIS A 420 9.77 24.07 12.95
CA HIS A 420 9.53 25.44 12.53
C HIS A 420 10.05 26.44 13.56
N ASN A 421 9.77 26.22 14.84
CA ASN A 421 10.23 27.11 15.91
C ASN A 421 11.75 27.13 16.10
N ARG A 422 12.43 25.99 15.85
CA ARG A 422 13.88 25.88 16.09
C ARG A 422 14.71 26.18 14.84
N TYR A 423 14.21 25.88 13.66
CA TYR A 423 14.90 26.01 12.38
C TYR A 423 14.00 26.70 11.33
N PRO A 424 13.45 27.90 11.62
CA PRO A 424 12.45 28.54 10.77
C PRO A 424 12.99 28.86 9.36
N GLN A 425 14.27 29.20 9.27
CA GLN A 425 14.90 29.54 8.00
C GLN A 425 15.22 28.29 7.18
N GLU A 426 15.65 27.21 7.83
CA GLU A 426 16.12 26.00 7.18
C GLU A 426 15.01 25.03 6.80
N LEU A 427 13.90 24.97 7.57
CA LEU A 427 12.81 24.01 7.37
C LEU A 427 12.21 24.08 5.96
N GLY A 428 12.09 25.27 5.40
CA GLY A 428 11.64 25.45 4.01
C GLY A 428 10.17 25.11 3.74
N ILE A 429 9.33 25.04 4.79
CA ILE A 429 7.89 24.71 4.66
C ILE A 429 7.14 25.68 3.73
N ASP A 430 7.42 26.99 3.81
CA ASP A 430 6.80 27.99 2.91
C ASP A 430 7.35 27.93 1.47
N ARG A 431 8.63 27.56 1.32
CA ARG A 431 9.23 27.37 -0.01
C ARG A 431 8.56 26.21 -0.75
N GLN A 432 8.03 25.24 -0.01
CA GLN A 432 7.33 24.06 -0.53
C GLN A 432 5.81 24.12 -0.34
N ARG A 433 5.25 25.31 -0.06
CA ARG A 433 3.84 25.49 0.34
C ARG A 433 2.85 24.73 -0.55
N THR A 434 3.01 24.80 -1.88
CA THR A 434 2.08 24.17 -2.81
C THR A 434 2.06 22.65 -2.66
N PHE A 435 3.22 22.02 -2.42
CA PHE A 435 3.29 20.58 -2.21
C PHE A 435 2.82 20.20 -0.81
N PHE A 436 3.20 20.97 0.21
CA PHE A 436 2.74 20.76 1.58
C PHE A 436 1.21 20.82 1.68
N ASP A 437 0.62 21.89 1.14
CA ASP A 437 -0.83 22.14 1.19
C ASP A 437 -1.60 21.06 0.41
N ARG A 438 -1.00 20.46 -0.64
CA ARG A 438 -1.56 19.32 -1.37
C ARG A 438 -1.52 18.02 -0.57
N LEU A 439 -0.44 17.73 0.15
CA LEU A 439 -0.36 16.57 1.05
C LEU A 439 -1.37 16.71 2.20
N ALA A 440 -1.38 17.88 2.84
CA ALA A 440 -2.27 18.23 3.95
C ALA A 440 -3.74 18.32 3.52
N GLY A 441 -3.99 18.56 2.22
CA GLY A 441 -5.32 18.76 1.67
C GLY A 441 -5.90 20.14 1.93
N THR A 442 -5.14 21.04 2.57
CA THR A 442 -5.53 22.41 2.90
C THR A 442 -4.28 23.24 3.20
N PRO A 443 -4.25 24.54 2.88
CA PRO A 443 -3.21 25.43 3.36
C PRO A 443 -3.24 25.66 4.88
N ARG A 444 -4.39 25.42 5.53
CA ARG A 444 -4.59 25.73 6.95
C ARG A 444 -3.58 25.06 7.86
N PHE A 445 -3.21 23.80 7.59
CA PHE A 445 -2.24 23.10 8.43
C PHE A 445 -0.88 23.84 8.48
N ARG A 446 -0.36 24.23 7.32
CA ARG A 446 0.88 25.01 7.22
C ARG A 446 0.70 26.38 7.88
N GLU A 447 -0.38 27.08 7.56
CA GLU A 447 -0.64 28.43 8.05
C GLU A 447 -0.74 28.49 9.58
N MET A 448 -1.38 27.50 10.20
CA MET A 448 -1.45 27.38 11.66
C MET A 448 -0.07 27.11 12.28
N ILE A 449 0.76 26.25 11.65
CA ILE A 449 2.15 26.02 12.09
C ILE A 449 2.96 27.31 12.01
N THR A 450 2.92 28.00 10.87
CA THR A 450 3.73 29.21 10.63
C THR A 450 3.24 30.42 11.42
N SER A 451 1.97 30.41 11.84
CA SER A 451 1.41 31.43 12.74
C SER A 451 1.63 31.13 14.22
N GLY A 452 2.31 30.02 14.54
CA GLY A 452 2.65 29.66 15.92
C GLY A 452 1.48 29.10 16.75
N MET A 453 0.41 28.61 16.11
CA MET A 453 -0.66 27.93 16.84
C MET A 453 -0.13 26.67 17.53
N THR A 454 -0.74 26.31 18.67
CA THR A 454 -0.29 25.13 19.39
C THR A 454 -0.69 23.85 18.65
N PRO A 455 0.08 22.75 18.76
CA PRO A 455 -0.30 21.46 18.18
C PRO A 455 -1.69 20.98 18.61
N ARG A 456 -2.13 21.32 19.83
CA ARG A 456 -3.47 20.99 20.31
C ARG A 456 -4.56 21.73 19.54
N ASP A 457 -4.37 23.02 19.27
CA ASP A 457 -5.33 23.82 18.49
C ASP A 457 -5.42 23.32 17.05
N ILE A 458 -4.28 22.97 16.45
CA ILE A 458 -4.21 22.37 15.10
C ILE A 458 -5.00 21.07 15.03
N VAL A 459 -4.79 20.16 15.99
CA VAL A 459 -5.51 18.88 16.02
C VAL A 459 -7.00 19.10 16.28
N ALA A 460 -7.36 20.00 17.19
CA ALA A 460 -8.75 20.33 17.49
C ALA A 460 -9.49 20.85 16.25
N GLU A 461 -8.86 21.73 15.46
CA GLU A 461 -9.41 22.21 14.19
C GLU A 461 -9.68 21.03 13.23
N SER A 462 -8.65 20.21 13.00
CA SER A 462 -8.76 19.09 12.06
C SER A 462 -9.80 18.06 12.48
N ARG A 463 -9.96 17.83 13.79
CA ARG A 463 -10.92 16.87 14.35
C ARG A 463 -12.36 17.27 14.06
N ARG A 464 -12.69 18.57 14.16
CA ARG A 464 -14.04 19.07 13.87
C ARG A 464 -14.51 18.69 12.46
N GLU A 465 -13.61 18.74 11.48
CA GLU A 465 -13.92 18.35 10.12
C GLU A 465 -13.96 16.83 9.92
N ALA A 466 -12.99 16.11 10.48
CA ALA A 466 -12.92 14.65 10.37
C ALA A 466 -14.10 13.95 11.06
N GLU A 467 -14.66 14.54 12.11
CA GLU A 467 -15.89 14.10 12.78
C GLU A 467 -17.14 14.37 11.95
N GLY A 468 -17.13 15.37 11.06
CA GLY A 468 -18.20 15.64 10.11
C GLY A 468 -18.26 14.62 8.97
N PHE A 469 -17.12 14.00 8.62
CA PHE A 469 -17.05 13.00 7.56
C PHE A 469 -17.84 11.72 7.92
N ARG A 470 -18.58 11.20 6.95
CA ARG A 470 -19.40 9.98 7.08
C ARG A 470 -18.87 8.92 6.11
N PRO A 471 -18.09 7.94 6.57
CA PRO A 471 -17.55 6.90 5.71
C PRO A 471 -18.64 5.93 5.25
N LEU A 472 -18.43 5.27 4.11
CA LEU A 472 -19.24 4.12 3.66
C LEU A 472 -18.55 2.82 4.08
N LEU A 473 -19.05 2.18 5.13
CA LEU A 473 -18.42 1.01 5.72
C LEU A 473 -19.05 -0.29 5.21
N LEU A 474 -18.19 -1.27 4.89
CA LEU A 474 -18.55 -2.63 4.50
C LEU A 474 -18.39 -3.63 5.63
N TYR A 475 -17.53 -3.30 6.60
CA TYR A 475 -17.14 -4.13 7.72
C TYR A 475 -17.50 -3.42 9.02
N PRO A 476 -17.80 -4.20 10.08
CA PRO A 476 -18.11 -3.66 11.40
C PRO A 476 -17.03 -2.70 11.94
#